data_AF-A0A1Y4R628-F1
#
_entry.id   AF-A0A1Y4R628-F1
#
_cell.length_a   1.000
_cell.length_b   1.000
_cell.length_c   1.000
_cell.angle_alpha   90.00
_cell.angle_beta   90.00
_cell.angle_gamma   90.00
#
_symmetry.space_group_name_H-M   'P 1'
#
loop_
_entity.id
_entity.type
_entity.pdbx_description
1 polymer ?
#
loop_
_entity_poly.entity_id
_entity_poly.type
_entity_poly.pdbx_seq_one_letter_code
_entity_poly.pdbx_strand_id
1 'polypeptide(L)'
;MGKQLTVSGAEITARDDALFFHSLTGMNGVFKYGNQLAHEVVNVNKINIKDGMVQAQGRNYVIYPNDVESLTIENGTQNQKRYDLIVYEISKQDNQETLSLKVIKGTPSASNPVDPTLTQQDTLSSGTTFQLPLYRVKLNGINIEGVDDLRTYINNLNNAPQVTAVTDEYVEMEINFDE
;
A
#
# COMPACT_ATOMS: atom_id res chain seq x y z
N MET A 1 24.61 6.88 -15.78
CA MET A 1 24.44 7.70 -17.01
C MET A 1 23.08 8.39 -16.92
N GLY A 2 22.99 9.68 -17.24
CA GLY A 2 21.71 10.40 -17.27
C GLY A 2 20.89 10.02 -18.51
N LYS A 3 19.57 9.95 -18.37
CA LYS A 3 18.61 9.70 -19.45
C LYS A 3 17.79 10.97 -19.70
N GLN A 4 17.63 11.37 -20.97
CA GLN A 4 16.73 12.45 -21.35
C GLN A 4 15.31 11.89 -21.56
N LEU A 5 14.30 12.54 -20.96
CA LEU A 5 12.88 12.24 -21.15
C LEU A 5 12.29 13.26 -22.14
N THR A 6 12.54 13.06 -23.44
CA THR A 6 12.19 14.04 -24.49
C THR A 6 11.57 13.37 -25.71
N VAL A 7 10.83 14.14 -26.52
CA VAL A 7 10.04 13.68 -27.67
C VAL A 7 10.86 13.07 -28.83
N SER A 8 12.17 13.26 -28.91
CA SER A 8 13.00 12.67 -29.98
C SER A 8 13.63 11.33 -29.56
N GLY A 9 13.00 10.22 -29.92
CA GLY A 9 13.62 8.89 -29.93
C GLY A 9 13.94 8.25 -28.57
N ALA A 10 13.56 8.88 -27.44
CA ALA A 10 13.67 8.29 -26.12
C ALA A 10 12.34 7.61 -25.74
N GLU A 11 12.37 6.29 -25.54
CA GLU A 11 11.23 5.56 -25.00
C GLU A 11 11.03 5.92 -23.53
N ILE A 12 9.82 6.33 -23.17
CA ILE A 12 9.39 6.41 -21.77
C ILE A 12 9.08 4.98 -21.33
N THR A 13 9.88 4.49 -20.39
CA THR A 13 9.70 3.16 -19.82
C THR A 13 8.80 3.25 -18.59
N ALA A 14 8.17 2.14 -18.20
CA ALA A 14 7.42 2.07 -16.95
C ALA A 14 8.27 2.47 -15.72
N ARG A 15 9.59 2.29 -15.79
CA ARG A 15 10.52 2.75 -14.76
C ARG A 15 10.60 4.29 -14.70
N ASP A 16 10.57 4.96 -15.84
CA ASP A 16 10.59 6.43 -15.90
C ASP A 16 9.28 7.03 -15.37
N ASP A 17 8.15 6.43 -15.73
CA ASP A 17 6.84 6.82 -15.18
C ASP A 17 6.80 6.66 -13.66
N ALA A 18 7.28 5.51 -13.16
CA ALA A 18 7.37 5.29 -11.72
C ALA A 18 8.29 6.32 -11.05
N LEU A 19 9.44 6.65 -11.65
CA LEU A 19 10.33 7.70 -11.10
C LEU A 19 9.64 9.06 -11.03
N PHE A 20 8.84 9.43 -12.04
CA PHE A 20 8.07 10.66 -12.03
C PHE A 20 7.07 10.69 -10.88
N PHE A 21 6.23 9.65 -10.74
CA PHE A 21 5.26 9.58 -9.64
C PHE A 21 5.92 9.52 -8.27
N HIS A 22 6.98 8.74 -8.13
CA HIS A 22 7.71 8.64 -6.86
C HIS A 22 8.34 9.98 -6.47
N SER A 23 8.80 10.77 -7.44
CA SER A 23 9.38 12.09 -7.21
C SER A 23 8.32 13.13 -6.84
N LEU A 24 7.08 12.95 -7.30
CA LEU A 24 5.95 13.81 -6.90
C LEU A 24 5.46 13.52 -5.49
N THR A 25 5.34 12.25 -5.11
CA THR A 25 4.79 11.86 -3.79
C THR A 25 5.86 11.76 -2.71
N GLY A 26 7.07 11.33 -3.05
CA GLY A 26 8.16 11.02 -2.11
C GLY A 26 7.82 9.91 -1.11
N MET A 27 6.70 9.22 -1.27
CA MET A 27 6.11 8.36 -0.22
C MET A 27 5.54 7.07 -0.80
N ASN A 28 5.44 6.05 0.06
CA ASN A 28 4.69 4.82 -0.20
C ASN A 28 3.46 4.82 0.71
N GLY A 29 2.29 4.53 0.15
CA GLY A 29 1.04 4.59 0.90
C GLY A 29 -0.18 4.57 0.01
N VAL A 30 -1.33 4.67 0.68
CA VAL A 30 -2.66 4.74 0.09
C VAL A 30 -3.01 6.20 -0.16
N PHE A 31 -3.56 6.51 -1.32
CA PHE A 31 -4.10 7.83 -1.60
C PHE A 31 -5.46 8.02 -0.91
N LYS A 32 -5.74 9.25 -0.46
CA LYS A 32 -7.09 9.68 -0.05
C LYS A 32 -8.03 9.75 -1.28
N TYR A 33 -8.33 8.60 -1.88
CA TYR A 33 -9.16 8.40 -3.07
C TYR A 33 -10.06 7.17 -2.89
N GLY A 34 -11.31 7.25 -3.38
CA GLY A 34 -12.29 6.18 -3.28
C GLY A 34 -12.57 5.80 -1.82
N ASN A 35 -12.83 4.52 -1.58
CA ASN A 35 -12.90 3.93 -0.24
C ASN A 35 -11.53 3.68 0.40
N GLN A 36 -10.44 4.23 -0.16
CA GLN A 36 -9.09 4.18 0.40
C GLN A 36 -8.60 2.76 0.67
N LEU A 37 -9.03 1.76 -0.14
CA LEU A 37 -8.72 0.35 0.10
C LEU A 37 -9.24 -0.16 1.46
N ALA A 38 -10.38 0.34 1.94
CA ALA A 38 -11.02 -0.15 3.16
C ALA A 38 -11.28 -1.67 3.09
N HIS A 39 -11.03 -2.38 4.19
CA HIS A 39 -11.29 -3.81 4.27
C HIS A 39 -12.74 -4.11 4.70
N GLU A 40 -13.23 -5.28 4.30
CA GLU A 40 -14.50 -5.85 4.76
C GLU A 40 -14.32 -7.35 4.97
N VAL A 41 -14.52 -7.84 6.19
CA VAL A 41 -14.48 -9.28 6.49
C VAL A 41 -15.80 -9.90 6.00
N VAL A 42 -15.73 -10.67 4.91
CA VAL A 42 -16.91 -11.26 4.27
C VAL A 42 -17.34 -12.53 4.99
N ASN A 43 -16.38 -13.37 5.37
CA ASN A 43 -16.60 -14.60 6.14
C ASN A 43 -15.30 -15.01 6.84
N VAL A 44 -15.27 -16.23 7.38
CA VAL A 44 -14.15 -16.76 8.18
C VAL A 44 -12.82 -16.87 7.43
N ASN A 45 -12.82 -16.91 6.09
CA ASN A 45 -11.62 -17.11 5.27
C ASN A 45 -11.52 -16.14 4.08
N LYS A 46 -12.30 -15.06 4.08
CA LYS A 46 -12.37 -14.12 2.96
C LYS A 46 -12.50 -12.68 3.44
N ILE A 47 -11.62 -11.83 2.93
CA ILE A 47 -11.63 -10.38 3.15
C ILE A 47 -11.72 -9.69 1.79
N ASN A 48 -12.61 -8.72 1.66
CA ASN A 48 -12.65 -7.83 0.50
C ASN A 48 -11.87 -6.55 0.79
N ILE A 49 -11.19 -6.03 -0.23
CA ILE A 49 -10.58 -4.70 -0.26
C ILE A 49 -11.40 -3.86 -1.23
N LYS A 50 -11.96 -2.75 -0.75
CA LYS A 50 -12.79 -1.84 -1.56
C LYS A 50 -11.94 -0.96 -2.48
N ASP A 51 -12.61 -0.22 -3.35
CA ASP A 51 -11.97 0.73 -4.25
C ASP A 51 -11.03 1.73 -3.55
N GLY A 52 -10.03 2.16 -4.28
CA GLY A 52 -8.94 2.99 -3.77
C GLY A 52 -7.68 2.82 -4.59
N MET A 53 -6.62 3.52 -4.18
CA MET A 53 -5.35 3.53 -4.90
C MET A 53 -4.19 3.50 -3.93
N VAL A 54 -3.23 2.61 -4.16
CA VAL A 54 -1.98 2.51 -3.41
C VAL A 54 -0.80 2.77 -4.34
N GLN A 55 0.25 3.37 -3.79
CA GLN A 55 1.52 3.52 -4.47
C GLN A 55 2.67 3.02 -3.61
N ALA A 56 3.61 2.33 -4.24
CA ALA A 56 4.94 2.15 -3.70
C ALA A 56 5.99 2.28 -4.79
N GLN A 57 7.11 2.95 -4.47
CA GLN A 57 8.23 3.20 -5.39
C GLN A 57 7.74 3.72 -6.76
N GLY A 58 6.71 4.58 -6.73
CA GLY A 58 6.08 5.17 -7.92
C GLY A 58 5.16 4.29 -8.74
N ARG A 59 5.02 2.99 -8.43
CA ARG A 59 4.02 2.13 -9.05
C ARG A 59 2.69 2.29 -8.36
N ASN A 60 1.66 2.55 -9.16
CA ASN A 60 0.30 2.73 -8.68
C ASN A 60 -0.52 1.47 -8.96
N TYR A 61 -1.30 1.04 -7.98
CA TYR A 61 -2.31 0.00 -8.13
C TYR A 61 -3.66 0.58 -7.73
N VAL A 62 -4.66 0.41 -8.58
CA VAL A 62 -6.00 0.98 -8.41
C VAL A 62 -7.05 -0.11 -8.45
N ILE A 63 -7.93 -0.11 -7.46
CA ILE A 63 -9.23 -0.76 -7.52
C ILE A 63 -10.22 0.35 -7.90
N TYR A 64 -10.87 0.22 -9.05
CA TYR A 64 -11.73 1.27 -9.59
C TYR A 64 -13.00 1.48 -8.75
N PRO A 65 -13.63 2.67 -8.79
CA PRO A 65 -14.80 2.98 -7.97
C PRO A 65 -15.91 1.93 -8.07
N ASN A 66 -16.41 1.50 -6.91
CA ASN A 66 -17.43 0.44 -6.74
C ASN A 66 -16.96 -0.99 -7.02
N ASP A 67 -15.69 -1.21 -7.39
CA ASP A 67 -15.11 -2.55 -7.46
C ASP A 67 -14.56 -2.98 -6.09
N VAL A 68 -14.40 -4.30 -5.96
CA VAL A 68 -13.77 -4.92 -4.79
C VAL A 68 -12.81 -6.01 -5.24
N GLU A 69 -11.68 -6.13 -4.56
CA GLU A 69 -10.76 -7.25 -4.72
C GLU A 69 -10.91 -8.20 -3.53
N SER A 70 -11.14 -9.48 -3.82
CA SER A 70 -11.34 -10.51 -2.80
C SER A 70 -10.04 -11.26 -2.52
N LEU A 71 -9.63 -11.28 -1.25
CA LEU A 71 -8.46 -12.02 -0.77
C LEU A 71 -8.89 -13.19 0.10
N THR A 72 -8.29 -14.35 -0.16
CA THR A 72 -8.51 -15.56 0.65
C THR A 72 -7.49 -15.62 1.78
N ILE A 73 -7.96 -15.77 3.01
CA ILE A 73 -7.14 -16.04 4.19
C ILE A 73 -7.21 -17.54 4.46
N GLU A 74 -6.08 -18.22 4.51
CA GLU A 74 -6.09 -19.63 4.87
C GLU A 74 -6.62 -19.81 6.30
N ASN A 75 -7.34 -20.91 6.56
CA ASN A 75 -7.85 -21.17 7.90
C ASN A 75 -6.72 -21.21 8.94
N GLY A 76 -7.05 -20.76 10.15
CA GLY A 76 -6.14 -20.88 11.28
C GLY A 76 -6.05 -22.32 11.81
N THR A 77 -5.31 -22.49 12.90
CA THR A 77 -5.12 -23.80 13.54
C THR A 77 -5.68 -23.75 14.96
N GLN A 78 -6.39 -24.80 15.36
CA GLN A 78 -7.02 -24.84 16.68
C GLN A 78 -5.98 -24.68 17.80
N ASN A 79 -6.33 -23.90 18.83
CA ASN A 79 -5.47 -23.56 19.96
C ASN A 79 -4.17 -22.80 19.59
N GLN A 80 -4.11 -22.20 18.40
CA GLN A 80 -2.99 -21.38 17.96
C GLN A 80 -3.48 -20.01 17.49
N LYS A 81 -2.61 -19.01 17.62
CA LYS A 81 -2.77 -17.68 17.05
C LYS A 81 -1.83 -17.51 15.86
N ARG A 82 -2.22 -16.67 14.90
CA ARG A 82 -1.40 -16.37 13.72
C ARG A 82 -1.72 -14.96 13.23
N TYR A 83 -0.69 -14.21 12.85
CA TYR A 83 -0.86 -12.92 12.18
C TYR A 83 -0.50 -13.07 10.71
N ASP A 84 -1.44 -12.80 9.83
CA ASP A 84 -1.20 -12.70 8.40
C ASP A 84 -1.14 -11.23 8.00
N LEU A 85 -0.45 -10.90 6.91
CA LEU A 85 -0.41 -9.54 6.38
C LEU A 85 -1.08 -9.48 5.01
N ILE A 86 -1.97 -8.52 4.82
CA ILE A 86 -2.39 -8.09 3.50
C ILE A 86 -1.42 -7.00 3.06
N VAL A 87 -0.75 -7.23 1.94
CA VAL A 87 0.28 -6.34 1.40
C VAL A 87 -0.05 -5.93 -0.02
N TYR A 88 0.39 -4.73 -0.39
CA TYR A 88 0.64 -4.40 -1.79
C TYR A 88 2.05 -4.86 -2.17
N GLU A 89 2.16 -5.74 -3.16
CA GLU A 89 3.43 -6.29 -3.63
C GLU A 89 3.77 -5.82 -5.05
N ILE A 90 4.99 -5.32 -5.20
CA ILE A 90 5.69 -5.19 -6.48
C ILE A 90 6.59 -6.40 -6.60
N SER A 91 6.43 -7.19 -7.66
CA SER A 91 7.29 -8.35 -7.96
C SER A 91 7.82 -8.28 -9.38
N LYS A 92 9.12 -8.52 -9.54
CA LYS A 92 9.81 -8.64 -10.83
C LYS A 92 10.30 -10.06 -10.99
N GLN A 93 9.69 -10.80 -11.89
CA GLN A 93 10.05 -12.18 -12.21
C GLN A 93 10.02 -12.37 -13.72
N ASP A 94 11.00 -13.08 -14.28
CA ASP A 94 11.05 -13.45 -15.70
C ASP A 94 10.86 -12.25 -16.67
N ASN A 95 11.47 -11.11 -16.34
CA ASN A 95 11.34 -9.83 -17.05
C ASN A 95 9.92 -9.22 -17.07
N GLN A 96 9.01 -9.70 -16.22
CA GLN A 96 7.68 -9.13 -16.02
C GLN A 96 7.59 -8.46 -14.65
N GLU A 97 6.96 -7.28 -14.60
CA GLU A 97 6.63 -6.57 -13.37
C GLU A 97 5.14 -6.79 -13.08
N THR A 98 4.83 -7.33 -11.89
CA THR A 98 3.48 -7.60 -11.41
C THR A 98 3.20 -6.78 -10.17
N LEU A 99 2.06 -6.09 -10.18
CA LEU A 99 1.53 -5.31 -9.07
C LEU A 99 0.27 -6.01 -8.56
N SER A 100 0.20 -6.34 -7.26
CA SER A 100 -0.94 -7.11 -6.73
C SER A 100 -1.16 -6.90 -5.25
N LEU A 101 -2.38 -7.12 -4.78
CA LEU A 101 -2.65 -7.35 -3.36
C LEU A 101 -2.42 -8.83 -3.04
N LYS A 102 -1.69 -9.11 -1.96
CA LYS A 102 -1.37 -10.48 -1.54
C LYS A 102 -1.53 -10.65 -0.04
N VAL A 103 -1.80 -11.89 0.34
CA VAL A 103 -1.79 -12.32 1.74
C VAL A 103 -0.49 -13.05 2.00
N ILE A 104 0.33 -12.52 2.91
CA ILE A 104 1.50 -13.21 3.44
C ILE A 104 1.06 -13.92 4.71
N LYS A 105 1.07 -15.25 4.66
CA LYS A 105 0.75 -16.10 5.79
C LYS A 105 1.84 -16.04 6.85
N GLY A 106 1.45 -15.84 8.11
CA GLY A 106 2.36 -15.91 9.24
C GLY A 106 2.61 -17.32 9.74
N THR A 107 3.38 -17.41 10.80
CA THR A 107 3.67 -18.70 11.47
C THR A 107 2.71 -18.88 12.65
N PRO A 108 1.94 -19.99 12.72
CA PRO A 108 1.12 -20.28 13.89
C PRO A 108 1.95 -20.40 15.17
N SER A 109 1.46 -19.84 16.26
CA SER A 109 2.07 -19.92 17.58
C SER A 109 1.02 -20.12 18.67
N ALA A 110 1.34 -20.85 19.74
CA ALA A 110 0.43 -21.02 20.88
C ALA A 110 0.17 -19.68 21.61
N SER A 111 1.13 -18.75 21.59
CA SER A 111 0.99 -17.41 22.17
C SER A 111 1.97 -16.44 21.48
N ASN A 112 1.68 -15.13 21.55
CA ASN A 112 2.53 -14.07 20.96
C ASN A 112 2.85 -14.30 19.47
N PRO A 113 1.83 -14.38 18.59
CA PRO A 113 2.06 -14.41 17.15
C PRO A 113 2.85 -13.18 16.68
N VAL A 114 3.67 -13.37 15.66
CA VAL A 114 4.55 -12.34 15.09
C VAL A 114 4.18 -12.15 13.63
N ASP A 115 4.31 -10.91 13.15
CA ASP A 115 4.10 -10.60 11.75
C ASP A 115 5.11 -11.32 10.85
N PRO A 116 4.68 -11.80 9.66
CA PRO A 116 5.59 -12.21 8.62
C PRO A 116 6.60 -11.11 8.28
N THR A 117 7.85 -11.51 8.03
CA THR A 117 8.89 -10.58 7.56
C THR A 117 8.56 -10.09 6.16
N LEU A 118 8.50 -8.76 6.01
CA LEU A 118 8.29 -8.11 4.72
C LEU A 118 9.58 -8.01 3.92
N THR A 119 9.48 -8.14 2.61
CA THR A 119 10.56 -7.87 1.68
C THR A 119 10.55 -6.40 1.27
N GLN A 120 11.64 -5.66 1.57
CA GLN A 120 11.75 -4.21 1.39
C GLN A 120 12.88 -3.84 0.42
N GLN A 121 12.96 -4.49 -0.75
CA GLN A 121 14.03 -4.21 -1.70
C GLN A 121 13.73 -2.97 -2.55
N ASP A 122 14.76 -2.26 -2.99
CA ASP A 122 14.63 -1.18 -3.97
C ASP A 122 14.43 -1.75 -5.38
N THR A 123 13.17 -1.80 -5.83
CA THR A 123 12.80 -2.29 -7.15
C THR A 123 13.07 -1.27 -8.25
N LEU A 124 13.35 0.00 -7.93
CA LEU A 124 13.81 0.98 -8.91
C LEU A 124 15.27 0.75 -9.32
N SER A 125 16.02 -0.08 -8.60
CA SER A 125 17.40 -0.47 -8.94
C SER A 125 17.49 -1.97 -9.27
N SER A 126 18.10 -2.78 -8.39
CA SER A 126 18.34 -4.22 -8.60
C SER A 126 17.40 -5.13 -7.80
N GLY A 127 16.54 -4.57 -6.95
CA GLY A 127 15.56 -5.34 -6.18
C GLY A 127 14.47 -5.95 -7.06
N THR A 128 14.00 -7.12 -6.67
CA THR A 128 12.94 -7.85 -7.37
C THR A 128 11.61 -7.77 -6.65
N THR A 129 11.60 -7.57 -5.34
CA THR A 129 10.36 -7.61 -4.56
C THR A 129 10.30 -6.49 -3.52
N PHE A 130 9.17 -5.79 -3.48
CA PHE A 130 8.85 -4.82 -2.43
C PHE A 130 7.42 -5.03 -1.95
N GLN A 131 7.23 -5.01 -0.63
CA GLN A 131 5.95 -5.26 0.03
C GLN A 131 5.62 -4.11 0.99
N LEU A 132 4.52 -3.42 0.70
CA LEU A 132 3.94 -2.42 1.59
C LEU A 132 2.80 -3.06 2.40
N PRO A 133 2.87 -3.09 3.75
CA PRO A 133 1.78 -3.63 4.54
C PRO A 133 0.57 -2.70 4.50
N LEU A 134 -0.62 -3.28 4.34
CA LEU A 134 -1.89 -2.57 4.41
C LEU A 134 -2.68 -2.97 5.65
N TYR A 135 -2.77 -4.27 5.94
CA TYR A 135 -3.51 -4.77 7.10
C TYR A 135 -2.81 -5.94 7.77
N ARG A 136 -3.02 -6.08 9.08
CA ARG A 136 -2.73 -7.30 9.83
C ARG A 136 -4.02 -8.04 10.12
N VAL A 137 -4.12 -9.27 9.64
CA VAL A 137 -5.25 -10.16 9.93
C VAL A 137 -4.86 -11.05 11.12
N LYS A 138 -5.58 -10.91 12.23
CA LYS A 138 -5.37 -11.69 13.45
C LYS A 138 -6.24 -12.93 13.41
N LEU A 139 -5.64 -14.11 13.50
CA LEU A 139 -6.35 -15.37 13.68
C LEU A 139 -6.17 -15.88 15.11
N ASN A 140 -7.26 -16.38 15.69
CA ASN A 140 -7.27 -17.06 16.98
C ASN A 140 -8.12 -18.33 16.87
N GLY A 141 -7.46 -19.49 16.85
CA GLY A 141 -8.09 -20.74 16.47
C GLY A 141 -8.30 -20.80 14.95
N ILE A 142 -9.49 -21.22 14.51
CA ILE A 142 -9.78 -21.49 13.09
C ILE A 142 -10.20 -20.22 12.34
N ASN A 143 -10.71 -19.21 13.06
CA ASN A 143 -11.34 -18.02 12.49
C ASN A 143 -10.49 -16.76 12.66
N ILE A 144 -10.83 -15.75 11.87
CA ILE A 144 -10.36 -14.37 12.03
C ILE A 144 -10.93 -13.79 13.34
N GLU A 145 -10.04 -13.25 14.19
CA GLU A 145 -10.34 -12.55 15.43
C GLU A 145 -10.52 -11.04 15.19
N GLY A 146 -9.73 -10.46 14.28
CA GLY A 146 -9.78 -9.04 13.96
C GLY A 146 -8.80 -8.65 12.87
N VAL A 147 -8.88 -7.40 12.42
CA VAL A 147 -8.00 -6.82 11.41
C VAL A 147 -7.48 -5.48 11.92
N ASP A 148 -6.16 -5.34 12.05
CA ASP A 148 -5.54 -4.04 12.34
C ASP A 148 -5.22 -3.31 11.05
N ASP A 149 -5.43 -2.01 11.04
CA ASP A 149 -5.00 -1.12 9.97
C ASP A 149 -3.50 -0.83 10.09
N LEU A 150 -2.76 -1.07 9.02
CA LEU A 150 -1.33 -0.75 8.90
C LEU A 150 -1.06 0.23 7.76
N ARG A 151 -2.10 0.73 7.09
CA ARG A 151 -1.95 1.61 5.93
C ARG A 151 -1.25 2.90 6.33
N THR A 152 -0.26 3.27 5.54
CA THR A 152 0.24 4.64 5.49
C THR A 152 -0.49 5.40 4.38
N TYR A 153 -0.61 6.72 4.51
CA TYR A 153 -1.30 7.55 3.53
C TYR A 153 -0.34 8.50 2.81
N ILE A 154 -0.58 8.69 1.52
CA ILE A 154 0.08 9.72 0.72
C ILE A 154 -0.73 10.99 0.83
N ASN A 155 -0.07 12.07 1.26
CA ASN A 155 -0.68 13.39 1.31
C ASN A 155 -1.08 13.85 -0.09
N ASN A 156 -2.27 14.44 -0.19
CA ASN A 156 -2.69 15.15 -1.38
C ASN A 156 -2.64 16.66 -1.12
N LEU A 157 -2.81 17.45 -2.18
CA LEU A 157 -2.79 18.91 -2.09
C LEU A 157 -3.95 19.48 -1.26
N ASN A 158 -4.98 18.68 -0.95
CA ASN A 158 -6.06 19.14 -0.05
C ASN A 158 -5.56 19.26 1.40
N ASN A 159 -4.53 18.50 1.79
CA ASN A 159 -3.87 18.64 3.09
C ASN A 159 -2.67 19.61 3.04
N ALA A 160 -2.38 20.22 1.89
CA ALA A 160 -1.28 21.18 1.81
C ALA A 160 -1.62 22.44 2.63
N PRO A 161 -0.62 23.09 3.24
CA PRO A 161 -0.83 24.34 3.96
C PRO A 161 -1.61 25.35 3.12
N GLN A 162 -2.75 25.80 3.64
CA GLN A 162 -3.58 26.83 3.02
C GLN A 162 -3.26 28.17 3.66
N VAL A 163 -2.98 29.19 2.85
CA VAL A 163 -2.86 30.55 3.37
C VAL A 163 -4.27 31.04 3.73
N THR A 164 -4.51 31.30 5.01
CA THR A 164 -5.81 31.73 5.53
C THR A 164 -5.88 33.25 5.71
N ALA A 165 -4.75 33.91 5.94
CA ALA A 165 -4.66 35.37 5.99
C ALA A 165 -3.30 35.88 5.51
N VAL A 166 -3.30 37.04 4.86
CA VAL A 166 -2.09 37.80 4.51
C VAL A 166 -2.30 39.23 4.96
N THR A 167 -1.37 39.74 5.75
CA THR A 167 -1.28 41.15 6.15
C THR A 167 0.12 41.66 5.88
N ASP A 168 0.36 42.96 6.09
CA ASP A 168 1.68 43.55 5.96
C ASP A 168 2.65 43.09 7.08
N GLU A 169 2.14 42.49 8.15
CA GLU A 169 2.93 42.05 9.31
C GLU A 169 3.12 40.52 9.37
N TYR A 170 2.16 39.74 8.86
CA TYR A 170 2.21 38.28 8.94
C TYR A 170 1.43 37.57 7.83
N VAL A 171 1.80 36.29 7.62
CA VAL A 171 1.05 35.30 6.84
C VAL A 171 0.56 34.22 7.79
N GLU A 172 -0.73 33.93 7.77
CA GLU A 172 -1.34 32.83 8.51
C GLU A 172 -1.54 31.64 7.58
N MET A 173 -1.15 30.46 8.06
CA MET A 173 -1.30 29.21 7.32
C MET A 173 -2.04 28.19 8.19
N GLU A 174 -3.06 27.56 7.62
CA GLU A 174 -3.74 26.41 8.20
C GLU A 174 -3.18 25.13 7.57
N ILE A 175 -2.80 24.17 8.40
CA ILE A 175 -2.31 22.86 7.97
C ILE A 175 -3.31 21.82 8.46
N ASN A 176 -4.05 21.23 7.53
CA ASN A 176 -4.92 20.09 7.81
C ASN A 176 -4.08 18.83 7.91
N PHE A 177 -3.46 18.64 9.08
CA PHE A 177 -2.74 17.41 9.42
C PHE A 177 -3.70 16.48 10.15
N ASP A 178 -4.10 15.39 9.50
CA ASP A 178 -4.73 14.27 10.18
C ASP A 178 -3.60 13.39 10.72
N GLU A 179 -3.51 13.21 12.04
CA GLU A 179 -2.59 12.25 12.70
C GLU A 179 -2.85 10.79 12.30
#